data_AF-A0A9D7Q3C7-F1
#
_entry.id   AF-A0A9D7Q3C7-F1
#
_cell.length_a   1.000
_cell.length_b   1.000
_cell.length_c   1.000
_cell.angle_alpha   90.00
_cell.angle_beta   90.00
_cell.angle_gamma   90.00
#
_symmetry.space_group_name_H-M   'P 1'
#
loop_
_entity.id
_entity.type
_entity.pdbx_description
1 polymer ?
#
loop_
_entity_poly.entity_id
_entity_poly.type
_entity_poly.pdbx_seq_one_letter_code
_entity_poly.pdbx_strand_id
1 'polypeptide(L)'
;MRNTVLLFALLVTTIYGCKQDKVAYADYNNEVVNEVKSADSTIRQLFTFKDFEAYPTVMGNYTSAFENINSNLKAIEAPGKDDSLRLAAIDLTTIYEEIAKQDFNTIYQLMHDSIYTPADSIKVDSLSDIMYSKWQIASEKFATIQQDFGAKYKISLE
;
A
#
# COMPACT_ATOMS: atom_id res chain seq x y z
N MET A 1 -16.03 -32.27 -43.78
CA MET A 1 -15.66 -30.84 -43.65
C MET A 1 -16.49 -30.05 -42.61
N ARG A 2 -17.56 -30.61 -42.04
CA ARG A 2 -18.40 -29.90 -41.03
C ARG A 2 -17.86 -29.98 -39.59
N ASN A 3 -17.08 -31.01 -39.25
CA ASN A 3 -16.51 -31.20 -37.90
C ASN A 3 -15.23 -30.39 -37.64
N THR A 4 -14.51 -29.96 -38.68
CA THR A 4 -13.24 -29.23 -38.54
C THR A 4 -13.42 -27.75 -38.17
N VAL A 5 -14.56 -27.16 -38.54
CA VAL A 5 -14.88 -25.74 -38.28
C VAL A 5 -15.27 -25.52 -36.80
N LEU A 6 -15.93 -26.49 -36.18
CA LEU A 6 -16.32 -26.46 -34.76
C LEU A 6 -15.11 -26.54 -33.81
N LEU A 7 -14.09 -27.32 -34.19
CA LEU A 7 -12.85 -27.46 -33.41
C LEU A 7 -11.99 -26.19 -33.41
N PHE A 8 -11.95 -25.46 -34.53
CA PHE A 8 -11.23 -24.18 -34.61
C PHE A 8 -11.93 -23.07 -33.83
N ALA A 9 -13.27 -23.01 -33.85
CA ALA A 9 -14.02 -22.01 -33.09
C ALA A 9 -13.88 -22.19 -31.57
N LEU A 10 -13.79 -23.43 -31.07
CA LEU A 10 -13.59 -23.72 -29.64
C LEU A 10 -12.16 -23.41 -29.16
N LEU A 11 -11.16 -23.53 -30.05
CA LEU A 11 -9.76 -23.24 -29.74
C LEU A 11 -9.48 -21.73 -29.70
N VAL A 12 -10.16 -20.94 -30.54
CA VAL A 12 -9.97 -19.48 -30.57
C VAL A 12 -10.60 -18.79 -29.34
N THR A 13 -11.73 -19.29 -28.85
CA THR A 13 -12.40 -18.72 -27.65
C THR A 13 -11.62 -18.99 -26.35
N THR A 14 -10.99 -20.16 -26.22
CA THR A 14 -10.17 -20.51 -25.05
C THR A 14 -8.88 -19.69 -24.94
N ILE A 15 -8.24 -19.37 -26.08
CA ILE A 15 -7.03 -18.54 -26.10
C ILE A 15 -7.35 -17.06 -25.82
N TYR A 16 -8.51 -16.57 -26.28
CA TYR A 16 -8.94 -15.18 -26.01
C TYR A 16 -9.30 -14.96 -24.54
N GLY A 17 -10.02 -15.89 -23.90
CA GLY A 17 -10.38 -15.78 -22.48
C GLY A 17 -9.15 -15.72 -21.56
N CYS A 18 -8.15 -16.57 -21.81
CA CYS A 18 -6.92 -16.61 -21.00
C CYS A 18 -6.06 -15.33 -21.14
N LYS A 19 -6.09 -14.65 -22.29
CA LYS A 19 -5.41 -13.35 -22.49
C LYS A 19 -6.15 -12.20 -21.83
N GLN A 20 -7.49 -12.20 -21.89
CA GLN A 20 -8.32 -11.14 -21.33
C GLN A 20 -8.24 -11.11 -19.79
N ASP A 21 -8.21 -12.28 -19.16
CA ASP A 21 -8.04 -12.41 -17.71
C ASP A 21 -6.68 -11.85 -17.27
N LYS A 22 -5.59 -12.22 -17.97
CA LYS A 22 -4.23 -11.74 -17.64
C LYS A 22 -4.12 -10.22 -17.71
N VAL A 23 -4.76 -9.57 -18.68
CA VAL A 23 -4.77 -8.10 -18.79
C VAL A 23 -5.52 -7.49 -17.61
N ALA A 24 -6.70 -8.00 -17.27
CA ALA A 24 -7.48 -7.51 -16.14
C ALA A 24 -6.73 -7.60 -14.80
N TYR A 25 -6.01 -8.70 -14.55
CA TYR A 25 -5.18 -8.84 -13.34
C TYR A 25 -3.96 -7.91 -13.34
N ALA A 26 -3.38 -7.61 -14.51
CA ALA A 26 -2.27 -6.67 -14.62
C ALA A 26 -2.72 -5.22 -14.37
N ASP A 27 -3.85 -4.81 -14.95
CA ASP A 27 -4.44 -3.49 -14.74
C ASP A 27 -4.83 -3.30 -13.26
N TYR A 28 -5.47 -4.29 -12.67
CA TYR A 28 -5.78 -4.30 -11.22
C TYR A 28 -4.53 -4.19 -10.35
N ASN A 29 -3.46 -4.93 -10.65
CA ASN A 29 -2.19 -4.77 -9.93
C ASN A 29 -1.68 -3.33 -10.03
N ASN A 30 -1.69 -2.75 -11.23
CA ASN A 30 -1.16 -1.41 -11.46
C ASN A 30 -1.97 -0.35 -10.71
N GLU A 31 -3.30 -0.45 -10.72
CA GLU A 31 -4.17 0.44 -9.94
C GLU A 31 -3.87 0.36 -8.45
N VAL A 32 -3.81 -0.85 -7.87
CA VAL A 32 -3.52 -1.03 -6.44
C VAL A 32 -2.11 -0.52 -6.09
N VAL A 33 -1.11 -0.82 -6.92
CA VAL A 33 0.28 -0.41 -6.71
C VAL A 33 0.45 1.10 -6.80
N ASN A 34 -0.31 1.80 -7.65
CA ASN A 34 -0.26 3.25 -7.74
C ASN A 34 -0.78 3.92 -6.46
N GLU A 35 -1.82 3.37 -5.85
CA GLU A 35 -2.30 3.82 -4.54
C GLU A 35 -1.27 3.53 -3.43
N VAL A 36 -0.62 2.35 -3.46
CA VAL A 36 0.47 2.02 -2.51
C VAL A 36 1.67 2.96 -2.68
N LYS A 37 2.08 3.28 -3.91
CA LYS A 37 3.13 4.27 -4.18
C LYS A 37 2.77 5.65 -3.61
N SER A 38 1.49 6.03 -3.68
CA SER A 38 0.99 7.27 -3.09
C SER A 38 1.05 7.23 -1.55
N ALA A 39 0.72 6.09 -0.94
CA ALA A 39 0.85 5.87 0.51
C ALA A 39 2.32 5.94 0.96
N ASP A 40 3.22 5.27 0.23
CA ASP A 40 4.67 5.28 0.47
C ASP A 40 5.25 6.69 0.36
N SER A 41 4.86 7.45 -0.66
CA SER A 41 5.30 8.85 -0.81
C SER A 41 4.81 9.70 0.35
N THR A 42 3.56 9.51 0.76
CA THR A 42 2.94 10.26 1.87
C THR A 42 3.68 9.99 3.18
N ILE A 43 3.92 8.73 3.54
CA ILE A 43 4.62 8.39 4.79
C ILE A 43 6.08 8.84 4.78
N ARG A 44 6.77 8.77 3.64
CA ARG A 44 8.16 9.25 3.52
C ARG A 44 8.26 10.76 3.68
N GLN A 45 7.28 11.51 3.18
CA GLN A 45 7.24 12.96 3.33
C GLN A 45 7.08 13.35 4.80
N LEU A 46 6.26 12.61 5.55
CA LEU A 46 6.06 12.83 6.99
C LEU A 46 7.38 12.74 7.76
N PHE A 47 8.27 11.82 7.39
CA PHE A 47 9.57 11.64 8.03
C PHE A 47 10.62 12.70 7.65
N THR A 48 10.28 13.70 6.83
CA THR A 48 11.22 14.78 6.51
C THR A 48 11.33 15.77 7.66
N PHE A 49 12.53 16.34 7.85
CA PHE A 49 12.76 17.37 8.88
C PHE A 49 11.79 18.55 8.76
N LYS A 50 11.51 18.99 7.52
CA LYS A 50 10.57 20.08 7.24
C LYS A 50 9.19 19.80 7.81
N ASP A 51 8.66 18.61 7.56
CA ASP A 51 7.29 18.28 7.94
C ASP A 51 7.19 17.83 9.40
N PHE A 52 8.30 17.39 10.01
CA PHE A 52 8.43 17.25 11.45
C PHE A 52 8.25 18.59 12.18
N GLU A 53 8.98 19.63 11.79
CA GLU A 53 8.87 20.98 12.38
C GLU A 53 7.47 21.58 12.20
N ALA A 54 6.82 21.31 11.07
CA ALA A 54 5.49 21.81 10.74
C ALA A 54 4.36 20.89 11.23
N TYR A 55 4.65 19.80 11.94
CA TYR A 55 3.73 18.67 12.14
C TYR A 55 2.31 19.05 12.60
N PRO A 56 2.11 19.93 13.61
CA PRO A 56 0.76 20.30 14.07
C PRO A 56 -0.10 20.94 12.98
N THR A 57 0.53 21.57 11.99
CA THR A 57 -0.17 22.23 10.88
C THR A 57 -0.41 21.28 9.69
N VAL A 58 0.43 20.26 9.51
CA VAL A 58 0.38 19.35 8.36
C VAL A 58 -0.26 17.99 8.67
N MET A 59 -0.41 17.61 9.94
CA MET A 59 -1.01 16.33 10.36
C MET A 59 -2.38 16.07 9.73
N GLY A 60 -3.22 17.12 9.63
CA GLY A 60 -4.53 17.02 8.97
C GLY A 60 -4.43 16.62 7.50
N ASN A 61 -3.42 17.14 6.78
CA ASN A 61 -3.19 16.81 5.38
C ASN A 61 -2.80 15.34 5.20
N TYR A 62 -1.93 14.82 6.09
CA TYR A 62 -1.51 13.43 6.09
C TYR A 62 -2.68 12.48 6.37
N THR A 63 -3.49 12.82 7.38
CA THR A 63 -4.70 12.05 7.71
C THR A 63 -5.64 11.98 6.51
N SER A 64 -5.97 13.12 5.91
CA SER A 64 -6.85 13.15 4.74
C SER A 64 -6.24 12.44 3.52
N ALA A 65 -4.92 12.49 3.34
CA ALA A 65 -4.25 11.75 2.27
C ALA A 65 -4.44 10.24 2.42
N PHE A 66 -4.19 9.68 3.61
CA PHE A 66 -4.39 8.24 3.85
C PHE A 66 -5.87 7.83 3.76
N GLU A 67 -6.80 8.67 4.26
CA GLU A 67 -8.24 8.42 4.12
C GLU A 67 -8.66 8.38 2.64
N ASN A 68 -8.16 9.29 1.81
CA ASN A 68 -8.42 9.32 0.38
C ASN A 68 -7.84 8.09 -0.33
N ILE A 69 -6.60 7.70 -0.03
CA ILE A 69 -5.96 6.49 -0.56
C ILE A 69 -6.78 5.25 -0.18
N ASN A 70 -7.19 5.13 1.08
CA ASN A 70 -8.04 4.04 1.55
C ASN A 70 -9.42 4.03 0.85
N SER A 71 -9.99 5.20 0.54
CA SER A 71 -11.22 5.30 -0.24
C SER A 71 -11.01 4.84 -1.68
N ASN A 72 -9.92 5.25 -2.33
CA ASN A 72 -9.56 4.82 -3.69
C ASN A 72 -9.36 3.31 -3.74
N LEU A 73 -8.58 2.75 -2.80
CA LEU A 73 -8.38 1.32 -2.65
C LEU A 73 -9.68 0.55 -2.39
N LYS A 74 -10.72 1.16 -1.79
CA LYS A 74 -12.03 0.52 -1.63
C LYS A 74 -12.88 0.58 -2.90
N ALA A 75 -12.60 1.51 -3.80
CA ALA A 75 -13.31 1.68 -5.06
C ALA A 75 -12.76 0.78 -6.18
N ILE A 76 -11.52 0.29 -6.07
CA ILE A 76 -10.93 -0.66 -7.03
C ILE A 76 -11.70 -1.99 -6.98
N GLU A 77 -12.21 -2.44 -8.12
CA GLU A 77 -12.93 -3.71 -8.24
C GLU A 77 -11.95 -4.84 -8.54
N ALA A 78 -12.00 -5.91 -7.74
CA ALA A 78 -11.15 -7.07 -7.95
C ALA A 78 -11.62 -7.88 -9.18
N PRO A 79 -10.71 -8.26 -10.10
CA PRO A 79 -11.05 -9.20 -11.16
C PRO A 79 -11.39 -10.57 -10.57
N GLY A 80 -12.64 -10.99 -10.75
CA GLY A 80 -13.12 -12.28 -10.27
C GLY A 80 -13.37 -12.32 -8.76
N LYS A 81 -12.65 -13.20 -8.05
CA LYS A 81 -12.86 -13.45 -6.59
C LYS A 81 -11.61 -13.24 -5.74
N ASP A 82 -10.49 -12.86 -6.35
CA ASP A 82 -9.24 -12.68 -5.60
C ASP A 82 -9.00 -11.22 -5.31
N ASP A 83 -9.24 -10.86 -4.06
CA ASP A 83 -9.11 -9.50 -3.54
C ASP A 83 -7.89 -9.33 -2.61
N SER A 84 -7.01 -10.34 -2.58
CA SER A 84 -5.89 -10.40 -1.63
C SER A 84 -4.96 -9.20 -1.74
N LEU A 85 -4.66 -8.73 -2.96
CA LEU A 85 -3.74 -7.61 -3.19
C LEU A 85 -4.29 -6.28 -2.67
N ARG A 86 -5.56 -5.96 -2.99
CA ARG A 86 -6.22 -4.74 -2.51
C ARG A 86 -6.40 -4.74 -1.00
N LEU A 87 -6.76 -5.88 -0.41
CA LEU A 87 -6.85 -6.01 1.06
C LEU A 87 -5.48 -5.80 1.72
N ALA A 88 -4.40 -6.31 1.13
CA ALA A 88 -3.04 -6.06 1.61
C ALA A 88 -2.62 -4.59 1.50
N ALA A 89 -3.01 -3.91 0.42
CA ALA A 89 -2.76 -2.48 0.26
C ALA A 89 -3.53 -1.62 1.27
N ILE A 90 -4.78 -1.99 1.60
CA ILE A 90 -5.57 -1.33 2.65
C ILE A 90 -4.89 -1.52 4.00
N ASP A 91 -4.49 -2.74 4.34
CA ASP A 91 -3.77 -3.04 5.59
C ASP A 91 -2.48 -2.23 5.72
N LEU A 92 -1.67 -2.18 4.65
CA LEU A 92 -0.47 -1.33 4.58
C LEU A 92 -0.79 0.15 4.83
N THR A 93 -1.79 0.67 4.14
CA THR A 93 -2.19 2.09 4.24
C THR A 93 -2.72 2.43 5.63
N THR A 94 -3.49 1.53 6.25
CA THR A 94 -3.94 1.68 7.64
C THR A 94 -2.77 1.71 8.61
N ILE A 95 -1.76 0.85 8.44
CA ILE A 95 -0.56 0.87 9.29
C ILE A 95 0.20 2.20 9.13
N TYR A 96 0.30 2.73 7.91
CA TYR A 96 0.95 4.04 7.68
C TYR A 96 0.18 5.18 8.33
N GLU A 97 -1.15 5.14 8.26
CA GLU A 97 -2.02 6.10 8.92
C GLU A 97 -1.86 6.05 10.45
N GLU A 98 -1.76 4.85 11.04
CA GLU A 98 -1.49 4.66 12.46
C GLU A 98 -0.13 5.21 12.87
N ILE A 99 0.91 4.96 12.08
CA ILE A 99 2.24 5.55 12.29
C ILE A 99 2.14 7.08 12.35
N ALA A 100 1.44 7.69 11.39
CA ALA A 100 1.29 9.13 11.35
C ALA A 100 0.52 9.66 12.58
N LYS A 101 -0.67 9.10 12.85
CA LYS A 101 -1.57 9.61 13.90
C LYS A 101 -1.07 9.34 15.31
N GLN A 102 -0.36 8.23 15.55
CA GLN A 102 0.00 7.78 16.88
C GLN A 102 1.50 7.90 17.15
N ASP A 103 2.32 7.15 16.42
CA ASP A 103 3.74 7.00 16.71
C ASP A 103 4.48 8.32 16.48
N PHE A 104 4.27 8.94 15.30
CA PHE A 104 4.91 10.21 14.94
C PHE A 104 4.41 11.37 15.79
N ASN A 105 3.11 11.44 16.09
CA ASN A 105 2.57 12.44 17.02
C ASN A 105 3.20 12.32 18.43
N THR A 106 3.37 11.10 18.92
CA THR A 106 3.99 10.86 20.24
C THR A 106 5.44 11.32 20.25
N ILE A 107 6.20 10.99 19.20
CA ILE A 107 7.59 11.44 19.05
C ILE A 107 7.65 12.97 18.99
N TYR A 108 6.80 13.60 18.16
CA TYR A 108 6.73 15.05 18.05
C TYR A 108 6.47 15.72 19.40
N GLN A 109 5.48 15.22 20.15
CA GLN A 109 5.13 15.75 21.47
C GLN A 109 6.28 15.65 22.47
N LEU A 110 6.99 14.51 22.51
CA LEU A 110 8.16 14.33 23.38
C LEU A 110 9.30 15.30 23.04
N MET A 111 9.56 15.51 21.76
CA MET A 111 10.66 16.38 21.31
C MET A 111 10.36 17.87 21.50
N HIS A 112 9.08 18.26 21.56
CA HIS A 112 8.64 19.65 21.71
C HIS A 112 8.12 19.98 23.11
N ASP A 113 8.21 19.04 24.07
CA ASP A 113 7.91 19.34 25.46
C ASP A 113 9.00 20.25 26.08
N SER A 114 8.60 21.06 27.05
CA SER A 114 9.35 22.21 27.56
C SER A 114 10.71 21.90 28.21
N ILE A 115 10.98 20.65 28.55
CA ILE A 115 12.29 20.17 29.00
C ILE A 115 12.58 18.80 28.37
N TYR A 116 13.36 18.79 27.30
CA TYR A 116 13.85 17.55 26.70
C TYR A 116 15.00 16.97 27.52
N THR A 117 14.84 15.75 28.03
CA THR A 117 15.82 15.07 28.89
C THR A 117 16.52 13.90 28.18
N PRO A 118 17.64 13.39 28.72
CA PRO A 118 18.25 12.16 28.20
C PRO A 118 17.31 10.95 28.22
N ALA A 119 16.36 10.88 29.16
CA ALA A 119 15.37 9.81 29.21
C ALA A 119 14.38 9.92 28.04
N ASP A 120 14.00 11.14 27.64
CA ASP A 120 13.16 11.39 26.47
C ASP A 120 13.88 10.98 25.19
N SER A 121 15.19 11.23 25.08
CA SER A 121 16.00 10.74 23.96
C SER A 121 15.94 9.23 23.80
N ILE A 122 16.14 8.47 24.89
CA ILE A 122 16.04 7.01 24.86
C ILE A 122 14.63 6.57 24.44
N LYS A 123 13.60 7.31 24.88
CA LYS A 123 12.22 7.01 24.54
C LYS A 123 11.91 7.30 23.06
N VAL A 124 12.39 8.41 22.53
CA VAL A 124 12.28 8.80 21.12
C VAL A 124 12.97 7.77 20.23
N ASP A 125 14.19 7.33 20.58
CA ASP A 125 14.91 6.29 19.86
C ASP A 125 14.10 4.99 19.82
N SER A 126 13.61 4.54 20.98
CA SER A 126 12.78 3.33 21.08
C SER A 126 11.47 3.42 20.26
N LEU A 127 10.81 4.58 20.28
CA LEU A 127 9.59 4.79 19.49
C LEU A 127 9.88 4.84 18.00
N SER A 128 11.00 5.44 17.61
CA SER A 128 11.45 5.50 16.22
C SER A 128 11.73 4.10 15.69
N ASP A 129 12.42 3.25 16.46
CA ASP A 129 12.69 1.86 16.09
C ASP A 129 11.40 1.04 15.90
N ILE A 130 10.42 1.21 16.79
CA ILE A 130 9.10 0.57 16.68
C ILE A 130 8.39 1.04 15.42
N MET A 131 8.38 2.35 15.18
CA MET A 131 7.75 2.98 14.02
C MET A 131 8.35 2.46 12.71
N TYR A 132 9.69 2.45 12.59
CA TYR A 132 10.39 1.92 11.43
C TYR A 132 10.15 0.42 11.23
N SER A 133 10.09 -0.36 12.32
CA SER A 133 9.79 -1.79 12.26
C SER A 133 8.37 -2.04 11.73
N LYS A 134 7.36 -1.28 12.19
CA LYS A 134 5.98 -1.38 11.67
C LYS A 134 5.94 -1.06 10.18
N TRP A 135 6.58 0.03 9.77
CA TRP A 135 6.68 0.44 8.37
C TRP A 135 7.27 -0.68 7.52
N GLN A 136 8.45 -1.19 7.90
CA GLN A 136 9.15 -2.24 7.17
C GLN A 136 8.33 -3.53 7.07
N ILE A 137 7.78 -4.02 8.18
CA ILE A 137 6.99 -5.26 8.21
C ILE A 137 5.77 -5.14 7.30
N ALA A 138 5.08 -4.00 7.32
CA ALA A 138 3.92 -3.77 6.48
C ALA A 138 4.32 -3.75 4.99
N SER A 139 5.38 -3.02 4.63
CA SER A 139 5.87 -2.96 3.25
C SER A 139 6.30 -4.33 2.73
N GLU A 140 7.02 -5.11 3.54
CA GLU A 140 7.46 -6.47 3.18
C GLU A 140 6.29 -7.43 3.00
N LYS A 141 5.26 -7.33 3.86
CA LYS A 141 4.03 -8.11 3.75
C LYS A 141 3.30 -7.81 2.45
N PHE A 142 3.14 -6.54 2.10
CA PHE A 142 2.52 -6.15 0.83
C PHE A 142 3.33 -6.66 -0.37
N ALA A 143 4.66 -6.44 -0.37
CA ALA A 143 5.53 -6.87 -1.45
C ALA A 143 5.47 -8.39 -1.67
N THR A 144 5.41 -9.17 -0.58
CA THR A 144 5.24 -10.64 -0.65
C THR A 144 3.92 -11.01 -1.30
N ILE A 145 2.81 -10.39 -0.89
CA ILE A 145 1.48 -10.65 -1.45
C ILE A 145 1.42 -10.24 -2.93
N GLN A 146 2.03 -9.12 -3.31
CA GLN A 146 2.13 -8.68 -4.69
C GLN A 146 2.93 -9.68 -5.55
N GLN A 147 4.04 -10.21 -5.03
CA GLN A 147 4.84 -11.24 -5.68
C GLN A 147 4.03 -12.52 -5.91
N ASP A 148 3.33 -13.00 -4.88
CA ASP A 148 2.47 -14.19 -4.96
C ASP A 148 1.32 -14.00 -5.95
N PHE A 149 0.70 -12.81 -5.94
CA PHE A 149 -0.34 -12.43 -6.90
C PHE A 149 0.20 -12.43 -8.33
N GLY A 150 1.38 -11.84 -8.54
CA GLY A 150 2.07 -11.80 -9.83
C GLY A 150 2.35 -13.20 -10.39
N ALA A 151 2.89 -14.08 -9.54
CA ALA A 151 3.14 -15.48 -9.86
C ALA A 151 1.84 -16.24 -10.18
N LYS A 152 0.80 -16.09 -9.36
CA LYS A 152 -0.49 -16.76 -9.52
C LYS A 152 -1.15 -16.44 -10.86
N TYR A 153 -1.14 -15.17 -11.25
CA TYR A 153 -1.80 -14.69 -12.48
C TYR A 153 -0.86 -14.55 -13.68
N LYS A 154 0.42 -14.93 -13.51
CA LYS A 154 1.47 -14.87 -14.54
C LYS A 154 1.60 -13.48 -15.16
N ILE A 155 1.45 -12.43 -14.35
CA ILE A 155 1.65 -11.03 -14.75
C ILE A 155 3.08 -10.58 -14.42
N SER A 156 3.60 -9.60 -15.16
CA SER A 156 4.86 -8.95 -14.79
C SER A 156 4.55 -7.89 -13.75
N LEU A 157 5.38 -7.81 -12.71
CA LEU A 157 5.30 -6.75 -11.71
C LEU A 157 6.21 -5.60 -12.13
N GLU A 158 5.74 -4.38 -11.91
CA GLU A 158 6.50 -3.12 -12.07
C GLU A 158 6.89 -2.54 -10.72
#